data_AF-A0A2G4GYW8-F1
#
_entry.id   AF-A0A2G4GYW8-F1
#
_cell.length_a   1.000
_cell.length_b   1.000
_cell.length_c   1.000
_cell.angle_alpha   90.00
_cell.angle_beta   90.00
_cell.angle_gamma   90.00
#
_symmetry.space_group_name_H-M   'P 1'
#
loop_
_entity.id
_entity.type
_entity.pdbx_description
1 polymer ?
#
loop_
_entity_poly.entity_id
_entity_poly.type
_entity_poly.pdbx_seq_one_letter_code
_entity_poly.pdbx_strand_id
1 'polypeptide(L)'
;MPPRLEQRVLVLNRLWQPVNIVGVLRAMSLLFRGRASAIHADPSGHRVMSSEEWMRFSVEAPPPNAESVRTTHIVLRIPRVLLLGEYDRVPRREIRFSRRNVYLRDANTCQYCGRPFRDEELNLDHVVPRDVGGKTNWENIVTACVRCNSRKANRLPEQAGMTLRHAPTKPKWRLVVASSLSAAEVECWKEFLEVTPAGQLPWRN
;
A
#
# COMPACT_ATOMS: atom_id res chain seq x y z
N MET A 1 -13.49 -7.12 11.75
CA MET A 1 -12.01 -7.27 11.80
C MET A 1 -11.62 -8.50 11.00
N PRO A 2 -10.53 -8.46 10.21
CA PRO A 2 -10.02 -9.65 9.54
C PRO A 2 -9.52 -10.71 10.55
N PRO A 3 -9.50 -12.00 10.18
CA PRO A 3 -8.87 -13.06 10.97
C PRO A 3 -7.49 -12.66 11.46
N ARG A 4 -7.10 -13.07 12.68
CA ARG A 4 -5.90 -12.58 13.38
C ARG A 4 -4.61 -12.72 12.57
N LEU A 5 -4.48 -13.80 11.79
CA LEU A 5 -3.31 -14.08 10.96
C LEU A 5 -3.32 -13.33 9.61
N GLU A 6 -4.47 -12.83 9.19
CA GLU A 6 -4.64 -12.00 7.99
C GLU A 6 -4.41 -10.52 8.27
N GLN A 7 -4.27 -10.14 9.54
CA GLN A 7 -3.90 -8.78 9.90
C GLN A 7 -2.53 -8.44 9.29
N ARG A 8 -2.45 -7.22 8.76
CA ARG A 8 -1.25 -6.71 8.11
C ARG A 8 -0.48 -5.82 9.08
N VAL A 9 0.83 -5.80 8.87
CA VAL A 9 1.79 -5.05 9.69
C VAL A 9 2.62 -4.19 8.75
N LEU A 10 2.65 -2.88 9.02
CA LEU A 10 3.49 -1.95 8.29
C LEU A 10 4.95 -2.11 8.73
N VAL A 11 5.86 -2.15 7.78
CA VAL A 11 7.30 -2.25 8.02
C VAL A 11 7.96 -0.98 7.53
N LEU A 12 8.72 -0.33 8.41
CA LEU A 12 9.50 0.87 8.16
C LEU A 12 11.00 0.54 8.08
N ASN A 13 11.76 1.31 7.31
CA ASN A 13 13.22 1.29 7.37
C ASN A 13 13.74 2.10 8.59
N ARG A 14 15.05 2.08 8.84
CA ARG A 14 15.69 2.89 9.90
C ARG A 14 15.44 4.41 9.76
N LEU A 15 15.07 4.87 8.57
CA LEU A 15 14.69 6.25 8.28
C LEU A 15 13.21 6.54 8.56
N TRP A 16 12.49 5.59 9.17
CA TRP A 16 11.05 5.64 9.48
C TRP A 16 10.15 5.76 8.25
N GLN A 17 10.68 5.40 7.09
CA GLN A 17 9.91 5.40 5.86
C GLN A 17 9.25 4.04 5.65
N PRO A 18 7.96 4.01 5.27
CA PRO A 18 7.26 2.77 4.96
C PRO A 18 7.92 2.06 3.79
N VAL A 19 8.39 0.83 4.05
CA VAL A 19 9.11 0.00 3.08
C VAL A 19 8.41 -1.29 2.75
N ASN A 20 7.49 -1.80 3.55
CA ASN A 20 6.71 -2.98 3.19
C ASN A 20 5.42 -3.11 4.02
N ILE A 21 4.52 -3.97 3.56
CA ILE A 21 3.40 -4.47 4.38
C ILE A 21 3.50 -5.99 4.36
N VAL A 22 3.47 -6.61 5.54
CA VAL A 22 3.62 -8.06 5.70
C VAL A 22 2.49 -8.62 6.57
N GLY A 23 2.21 -9.91 6.45
CA GLY A 23 1.30 -10.58 7.39
C GLY A 23 1.94 -10.80 8.77
N VAL A 24 1.10 -11.06 9.79
CA VAL A 24 1.52 -11.21 11.20
C VAL A 24 2.66 -12.21 11.37
N LEU A 25 2.60 -13.39 10.75
CA LEU A 25 3.63 -14.43 10.93
C LEU A 25 5.03 -13.94 10.49
N ARG A 26 5.10 -13.20 9.38
CA ARG A 26 6.35 -12.62 8.90
C ARG A 26 6.82 -11.49 9.80
N ALA A 27 5.91 -10.65 10.28
CA ALA A 27 6.22 -9.58 11.23
C ALA A 27 6.81 -10.14 12.54
N MET A 28 6.16 -11.14 13.13
CA MET A 28 6.65 -11.81 14.33
C MET A 28 8.03 -12.45 14.09
N SER A 29 8.22 -13.09 12.93
CA SER A 29 9.54 -13.63 12.57
C SER A 29 10.63 -12.56 12.47
N LEU A 30 10.31 -11.35 12.02
CA LEU A 30 11.29 -10.25 11.95
C LEU A 30 11.64 -9.74 13.36
N LEU A 31 10.61 -9.58 14.22
CA LEU A 31 10.75 -9.12 15.60
C LEU A 31 11.58 -10.09 16.44
N PHE A 32 11.18 -11.36 16.52
CA PHE A 32 11.83 -12.35 17.38
C PHE A 32 13.18 -12.85 16.87
N ARG A 33 13.56 -12.53 15.62
CA ARG A 33 14.93 -12.74 15.11
C ARG A 33 15.84 -11.53 15.35
N GLY A 34 15.37 -10.51 16.08
CA GLY A 34 16.14 -9.29 16.34
C GLY A 34 16.39 -8.43 15.10
N ARG A 35 15.64 -8.64 14.00
CA ARG A 35 15.82 -7.87 12.75
C ARG A 35 14.94 -6.64 12.67
N ALA A 36 13.97 -6.53 13.58
CA ALA A 36 13.06 -5.41 13.67
C ALA A 36 12.68 -5.15 15.13
N SER A 37 12.29 -3.92 15.42
CA SER A 37 11.67 -3.52 16.67
C SER A 37 10.20 -3.19 16.43
N ALA A 38 9.35 -3.43 17.40
CA ALA A 38 7.95 -3.05 17.33
C ALA A 38 7.78 -1.58 17.71
N ILE A 39 6.90 -0.86 17.01
CA ILE A 39 6.53 0.51 17.35
C ILE A 39 5.15 0.48 18.01
N HIS A 40 5.04 1.02 19.22
CA HIS A 40 3.78 1.36 19.86
C HIS A 40 3.58 2.87 19.81
N ALA A 41 2.45 3.33 19.29
CA ALA A 41 2.02 4.71 19.42
C ALA A 41 1.16 4.85 20.67
N ASP A 42 1.48 5.82 21.51
CA ASP A 42 0.68 6.22 22.67
C ASP A 42 0.53 7.76 22.69
N PRO A 43 -0.31 8.35 23.56
CA PRO A 43 -0.50 9.80 23.61
C PRO A 43 0.77 10.61 23.91
N SER A 44 1.84 9.98 24.41
CA SER A 44 3.13 10.60 24.71
C SER A 44 4.15 10.48 23.57
N GLY A 45 3.86 9.69 22.54
CA GLY A 45 4.67 9.56 21.33
C GLY A 45 4.84 8.11 20.85
N HIS A 46 5.92 7.85 20.11
CA HIS A 46 6.24 6.53 19.58
C HIS A 46 7.31 5.84 20.41
N ARG A 47 6.97 4.69 20.99
CA ARG A 47 7.91 3.82 21.71
C ARG A 47 8.40 2.71 20.79
N VAL A 48 9.71 2.65 20.59
CA VAL A 48 10.37 1.56 19.86
C VAL A 48 10.80 0.50 20.86
N MET A 49 10.34 -0.73 20.67
CA MET A 49 10.52 -1.84 21.62
C MET A 49 11.18 -3.03 20.92
N SER A 50 12.22 -3.58 21.53
CA SER A 50 12.79 -4.88 21.18
C SER A 50 11.76 -6.01 21.35
N SER A 51 12.11 -7.22 20.91
CA SER A 51 11.24 -8.39 21.09
C SER A 51 10.95 -8.68 22.56
N GLU A 52 11.93 -8.50 23.45
CA GLU A 52 11.78 -8.76 24.88
C GLU A 52 10.85 -7.73 25.54
N GLU A 53 11.07 -6.44 25.26
CA GLU A 53 10.22 -5.36 25.75
C GLU A 53 8.79 -5.49 25.23
N TRP A 54 8.61 -5.86 23.96
CA TRP A 54 7.29 -6.06 23.37
C TRP A 54 6.54 -7.23 24.01
N MET A 55 7.24 -8.33 24.28
CA MET A 55 6.67 -9.48 24.98
C MET A 55 6.25 -9.11 26.40
N ARG A 56 7.13 -8.43 27.15
CA ARG A 56 6.83 -7.95 28.50
C ARG A 56 5.61 -7.03 28.52
N PHE A 57 5.58 -6.04 27.63
CA PHE A 57 4.45 -5.12 27.48
C PHE A 57 3.14 -5.85 27.15
N SER A 58 3.20 -6.89 26.32
CA SER A 58 2.02 -7.70 25.98
C SER A 58 1.45 -8.47 27.17
N VAL A 59 2.30 -8.85 28.13
CA VAL A 59 1.89 -9.57 29.36
C VAL A 59 1.42 -8.60 30.43
N GLU A 60 2.14 -7.49 30.64
CA GLU A 60 1.82 -6.47 31.65
C GLU A 60 0.54 -5.70 31.31
N ALA A 61 0.30 -5.44 30.02
CA ALA A 61 -0.89 -4.77 29.51
C ALA A 61 -1.54 -5.60 28.39
N PRO A 62 -2.27 -6.68 28.75
CA PRO A 62 -2.85 -7.60 27.79
C PRO A 62 -3.78 -6.88 26.81
N PRO A 63 -3.54 -7.00 25.49
CA PRO A 63 -4.46 -6.47 24.48
C PRO A 63 -5.81 -7.20 24.51
N PRO A 64 -6.87 -6.59 23.95
CA PRO A 64 -8.10 -7.30 23.63
C PRO A 64 -7.80 -8.55 22.79
N ASN A 65 -8.57 -9.61 23.00
CA ASN A 65 -8.34 -10.90 22.33
C ASN A 65 -8.19 -10.76 20.80
N ALA A 66 -8.97 -9.89 20.15
CA ALA A 66 -8.93 -9.68 18.70
C ALA A 66 -7.60 -9.12 18.15
N GLU A 67 -6.72 -8.59 19.01
CA GLU A 67 -5.44 -7.96 18.64
C GLU A 67 -4.23 -8.74 19.14
N SER A 68 -4.44 -10.03 19.44
CA SER A 68 -3.43 -10.86 20.10
C SER A 68 -3.26 -12.22 19.43
N VAL A 69 -2.03 -12.70 19.41
CA VAL A 69 -1.72 -14.11 19.16
C VAL A 69 -1.56 -14.79 20.52
N ARG A 70 -2.36 -15.83 20.78
CA ARG A 70 -2.26 -16.60 22.01
C ARG A 70 -1.40 -17.84 21.75
N THR A 71 -0.42 -18.05 22.62
CA THR A 71 0.32 -19.31 22.74
C THR A 71 -0.19 -20.07 23.97
N THR A 72 0.36 -21.24 24.27
CA THR A 72 0.03 -21.99 25.49
C THR A 72 0.39 -21.26 26.78
N HIS A 73 1.40 -20.38 26.75
CA HIS A 73 1.96 -19.76 27.95
C HIS A 73 1.82 -18.23 27.99
N ILE A 74 1.69 -17.58 26.84
CA ILE A 74 1.69 -16.12 26.74
C ILE A 74 0.69 -15.61 25.70
N VAL A 75 0.15 -14.42 25.97
CA VAL A 75 -0.65 -13.64 25.03
C VAL A 75 0.25 -12.53 24.47
N LEU A 76 0.49 -12.56 23.15
CA LEU A 76 1.34 -11.60 22.46
C LEU A 76 0.49 -10.62 21.66
N ARG A 77 0.73 -9.32 21.86
CA ARG A 77 0.10 -8.27 21.04
C ARG A 77 0.63 -8.36 19.60
N ILE A 78 -0.27 -8.26 18.63
CA ILE A 78 0.09 -8.17 17.21
C ILE A 78 0.72 -6.78 16.99
N PRO A 79 1.99 -6.68 16.55
CA PRO A 79 2.58 -5.39 16.23
C PRO A 79 1.87 -4.78 15.01
N ARG A 80 1.49 -3.52 15.09
CA ARG A 80 0.89 -2.79 13.96
C ARG A 80 1.94 -2.23 13.01
N VAL A 81 3.09 -1.84 13.57
CA VAL A 81 4.19 -1.23 12.85
C VAL A 81 5.51 -1.81 13.37
N LEU A 82 6.44 -2.12 12.46
CA LEU A 82 7.79 -2.56 12.77
C LEU A 82 8.83 -1.59 12.19
N LEU A 83 9.90 -1.35 12.92
CA LEU A 83 11.09 -0.62 12.46
C LEU A 83 12.22 -1.61 12.17
N LEU A 84 12.72 -1.67 10.95
CA LEU A 84 13.85 -2.54 10.62
C LEU A 84 15.15 -2.05 11.25
N GLY A 85 15.89 -2.99 11.83
CA GLY A 85 17.10 -2.72 12.60
C GLY A 85 18.28 -2.24 11.75
N GLU A 86 18.54 -2.81 10.58
CA GLU A 86 19.75 -2.47 9.79
C GLU A 86 19.45 -1.94 8.38
N TYR A 87 18.17 -1.93 7.99
CA TYR A 87 17.77 -1.55 6.64
C TYR A 87 17.59 -0.03 6.57
N ASP A 88 18.54 0.67 5.96
CA ASP A 88 18.54 2.12 5.75
C ASP A 88 18.15 2.53 4.31
N ARG A 89 18.11 1.57 3.39
CA ARG A 89 17.74 1.82 2.00
C ARG A 89 16.33 2.38 1.92
N VAL A 90 16.17 3.47 1.18
CA VAL A 90 14.87 3.90 0.65
C VAL A 90 14.61 3.00 -0.56
N PRO A 91 13.71 2.01 -0.48
CA PRO A 91 13.47 1.17 -1.63
C PRO A 91 12.86 2.08 -2.71
N ARG A 92 13.58 2.28 -3.81
CA ARG A 92 13.01 2.81 -5.06
C ARG A 92 12.00 1.78 -5.54
N ARG A 93 10.82 1.73 -4.92
CA ARG A 93 9.75 0.82 -5.30
C ARG A 93 9.14 1.36 -6.56
N GLU A 94 9.73 0.97 -7.68
CA GLU A 94 9.03 1.04 -8.94
C GLU A 94 7.79 0.15 -8.84
N ILE A 95 6.63 0.75 -8.97
CA ILE A 95 5.38 0.00 -9.05
C ILE A 95 5.46 -0.79 -10.35
N ARG A 96 5.45 -2.12 -10.23
CA ARG A 96 5.45 -3.00 -11.40
C ARG A 96 4.25 -2.66 -12.27
N PHE A 97 4.50 -2.41 -13.55
CA PHE A 97 3.44 -2.26 -14.52
C PHE A 97 2.66 -3.58 -14.63
N SER A 98 1.38 -3.57 -14.25
CA SER A 98 0.49 -4.74 -14.30
C SER A 98 -0.97 -4.28 -14.39
N ARG A 99 -1.85 -5.14 -14.94
CA ARG A 99 -3.30 -4.86 -15.05
C ARG A 99 -3.90 -4.40 -13.73
N ARG A 100 -3.67 -5.18 -12.67
CA ARG A 100 -4.15 -4.85 -11.32
C ARG A 100 -3.69 -3.47 -10.85
N ASN A 101 -2.42 -3.11 -11.08
CA ASN A 101 -1.91 -1.82 -10.62
C ASN A 101 -2.40 -0.64 -11.48
N VAL A 102 -2.72 -0.84 -12.76
CA VAL A 102 -3.37 0.19 -13.58
C VAL A 102 -4.81 0.39 -13.13
N TYR A 103 -5.55 -0.68 -12.83
CA TYR A 103 -6.92 -0.58 -12.31
C TYR A 103 -6.95 0.13 -10.95
N LEU A 104 -6.02 -0.21 -10.06
CA LEU A 104 -5.85 0.47 -8.78
C LEU A 104 -5.49 1.96 -8.94
N ARG A 105 -4.57 2.30 -9.86
CA ARG A 105 -4.21 3.69 -10.17
C ARG A 105 -5.44 4.50 -10.57
N ASP A 106 -6.27 3.90 -11.42
CA ASP A 106 -7.45 4.55 -12.00
C ASP A 106 -8.72 4.35 -11.14
N ALA A 107 -8.57 3.79 -9.92
CA ALA A 107 -9.65 3.49 -8.99
C ALA A 107 -10.83 2.77 -9.67
N ASN A 108 -10.54 1.75 -10.48
CA ASN A 108 -11.54 0.96 -11.22
C ASN A 108 -12.50 1.81 -12.08
N THR A 109 -12.06 3.00 -12.47
CA THR A 109 -12.86 3.98 -13.21
C THR A 109 -12.37 4.09 -14.64
N CYS A 110 -13.30 3.97 -15.59
CA CYS A 110 -13.00 4.13 -17.00
C CYS A 110 -12.49 5.56 -17.27
N GLN A 111 -11.30 5.69 -17.82
CA GLN A 111 -10.67 6.99 -18.08
C GLN A 111 -11.32 7.78 -19.22
N TYR A 112 -12.27 7.18 -19.93
CA TYR A 112 -13.03 7.85 -20.99
C TYR A 112 -14.42 8.32 -20.53
N CYS A 113 -15.25 7.44 -19.96
CA CYS A 113 -16.61 7.80 -19.53
C CYS A 113 -16.72 8.21 -18.07
N GLY A 114 -15.66 8.00 -17.26
CA GLY A 114 -15.63 8.37 -15.85
C GLY A 114 -16.48 7.52 -14.92
N ARG A 115 -17.08 6.43 -15.40
CA ARG A 115 -17.89 5.54 -14.56
C ARG A 115 -17.01 4.47 -13.91
N PRO A 116 -17.29 4.09 -12.65
CA PRO A 116 -16.65 2.95 -12.00
C PRO A 116 -17.24 1.62 -12.52
N PHE A 117 -16.42 0.58 -12.57
CA PHE A 117 -16.80 -0.75 -13.03
C PHE A 117 -16.13 -1.85 -12.19
N ARG A 118 -16.63 -3.08 -12.27
CA ARG A 118 -15.94 -4.24 -11.69
C ARG A 118 -14.73 -4.64 -12.55
N ASP A 119 -13.78 -5.37 -11.97
CA ASP A 119 -12.55 -5.80 -12.65
C ASP A 119 -12.84 -6.55 -13.97
N GLU A 120 -13.92 -7.33 -14.02
CA GLU A 120 -14.29 -8.15 -15.18
C GLU A 120 -14.85 -7.33 -16.36
N GLU A 121 -15.31 -6.11 -16.10
CA GLU A 121 -15.88 -5.20 -17.10
C GLU A 121 -14.86 -4.17 -17.62
N LEU A 122 -13.63 -4.25 -17.12
CA LEU A 122 -12.53 -3.35 -17.42
C LEU A 122 -11.46 -4.03 -18.27
N ASN A 123 -10.88 -3.24 -19.17
CA ASN A 123 -9.74 -3.58 -20.01
C ASN A 123 -8.64 -2.53 -19.86
N LEU A 124 -7.43 -2.92 -20.23
CA LEU A 124 -6.34 -1.98 -20.50
C LEU A 124 -6.45 -1.49 -21.93
N ASP A 125 -6.46 -0.18 -22.13
CA ASP A 125 -6.43 0.44 -23.44
C ASP A 125 -5.14 1.24 -23.64
N HIS A 126 -4.62 1.18 -24.87
CA HIS A 126 -3.51 1.99 -25.33
C HIS A 126 -4.02 3.33 -25.83
N VAL A 127 -3.72 4.41 -25.10
CA VAL A 127 -4.09 5.78 -25.49
C VAL A 127 -3.61 6.08 -26.91
N VAL A 128 -2.32 5.91 -27.16
CA VAL A 128 -1.75 5.81 -28.51
C VAL A 128 -1.79 4.34 -28.93
N PRO A 129 -2.55 3.96 -29.97
CA PRO A 129 -2.64 2.57 -30.43
C PRO A 129 -1.28 1.97 -30.81
N ARG A 130 -1.14 0.65 -30.67
CA ARG A 130 0.09 -0.07 -31.02
C ARG A 130 0.49 0.11 -32.48
N ASP A 131 -0.48 0.12 -33.38
CA ASP A 131 -0.28 0.19 -34.83
C ASP A 131 0.40 1.50 -35.28
N VAL A 132 0.33 2.55 -34.46
CA VAL A 132 0.99 3.84 -34.69
C VAL A 132 2.16 4.09 -33.72
N GLY A 133 2.71 3.03 -33.11
CA GLY A 133 3.91 3.09 -32.26
C GLY A 133 3.64 3.20 -30.75
N GLY A 134 2.41 3.03 -30.30
CA GLY A 134 2.04 3.08 -28.89
C GLY A 134 2.73 2.04 -28.01
N LYS A 135 3.46 2.49 -26.99
CA LYS A 135 4.18 1.61 -26.04
C LYS A 135 3.25 1.04 -24.97
N THR A 136 3.61 -0.09 -24.39
CA THR A 136 2.89 -0.68 -23.24
C THR A 136 3.60 -0.27 -21.95
N ASN A 137 3.30 0.94 -21.46
CA ASN A 137 3.91 1.53 -20.26
C ASN A 137 2.89 2.37 -19.48
N TRP A 138 3.33 2.93 -18.35
CA TRP A 138 2.47 3.73 -17.47
C TRP A 138 1.93 5.00 -18.13
N GLU A 139 2.67 5.53 -19.09
CA GLU A 139 2.42 6.79 -19.79
C GLU A 139 1.52 6.64 -21.02
N ASN A 140 1.11 5.42 -21.35
CA ASN A 140 0.25 5.16 -22.52
C ASN A 140 -0.91 4.21 -22.23
N ILE A 141 -0.95 3.56 -21.07
CA ILE A 141 -2.01 2.59 -20.72
C ILE A 141 -2.97 3.18 -19.70
N VAL A 142 -4.26 3.02 -19.97
CA VAL A 142 -5.36 3.44 -19.10
C VAL A 142 -6.39 2.34 -18.90
N THR A 143 -7.18 2.47 -17.84
CA THR A 143 -8.36 1.64 -17.59
C THR A 143 -9.52 2.11 -18.45
N ALA A 144 -10.12 1.20 -19.22
CA ALA A 144 -11.28 1.48 -20.06
C ALA A 144 -12.34 0.39 -19.91
N CYS A 145 -13.62 0.77 -19.82
CA CYS A 145 -14.69 -0.23 -19.87
C CYS A 145 -14.82 -0.83 -21.28
N VAL A 146 -15.40 -2.03 -21.40
CA VAL A 146 -15.58 -2.74 -22.68
C VAL A 146 -16.19 -1.83 -23.76
N ARG A 147 -17.26 -1.09 -23.44
CA ARG A 147 -17.95 -0.22 -24.40
C ARG A 147 -17.04 0.91 -24.93
N CYS A 148 -16.32 1.60 -24.04
CA CYS A 148 -15.43 2.69 -24.44
C CYS A 148 -14.22 2.16 -25.20
N ASN A 149 -13.65 1.03 -24.76
CA ASN A 149 -12.54 0.38 -25.42
C ASN A 149 -12.91 -0.02 -26.87
N SER A 150 -14.07 -0.65 -27.07
CA SER A 150 -14.56 -1.00 -28.41
C SER A 150 -14.89 0.22 -29.26
N ARG A 151 -15.42 1.30 -28.67
CA ARG A 151 -15.67 2.56 -29.38
C ARG A 151 -14.37 3.20 -29.86
N LYS A 152 -13.33 3.22 -29.04
CA LYS A 152 -12.03 3.79 -29.42
C LYS A 152 -11.36 2.93 -30.49
N ALA A 153 -11.29 1.62 -30.26
CA ALA A 153 -10.57 0.65 -31.11
C ALA A 153 -9.12 1.12 -31.37
N ASN A 154 -8.60 0.92 -32.58
CA ASN A 154 -7.23 1.30 -32.96
C ASN A 154 -7.09 2.79 -33.33
N ARG A 155 -7.95 3.67 -32.80
CA ARG A 155 -7.87 5.12 -33.01
C ARG A 155 -7.30 5.83 -31.79
N LEU A 156 -6.77 7.04 -32.02
CA LEU A 156 -6.50 7.99 -30.95
C LEU A 156 -7.81 8.42 -30.27
N PRO A 157 -7.81 8.82 -28.98
CA PRO A 157 -9.02 9.26 -28.29
C PRO A 157 -9.73 10.39 -29.06
N GLU A 158 -8.96 11.36 -29.55
CA GLU A 158 -9.45 12.50 -30.35
C GLU A 158 -10.19 12.04 -31.62
N GLN A 159 -9.63 11.07 -32.35
CA GLN A 159 -10.24 10.48 -33.55
C GLN A 159 -11.52 9.67 -33.24
N ALA A 160 -11.69 9.22 -31.99
CA ALA A 160 -12.91 8.55 -31.53
C ALA A 160 -13.93 9.53 -30.90
N GLY A 161 -13.61 10.82 -30.85
CA GLY A 161 -14.39 11.84 -30.14
C GLY A 161 -14.46 11.55 -28.64
N MET A 162 -13.34 11.13 -28.06
CA MET A 162 -13.19 10.73 -26.67
C MET A 162 -12.08 11.54 -26.01
N THR A 163 -12.31 11.97 -24.78
CA THR A 163 -11.32 12.72 -23.99
C THR A 163 -10.94 11.91 -22.77
N LEU A 164 -9.64 11.90 -22.46
CA LEU A 164 -9.15 11.29 -21.22
C LEU A 164 -9.49 12.17 -20.02
N ARG A 165 -9.95 11.55 -18.94
CA ARG A 165 -10.16 12.26 -17.67
C ARG A 165 -8.85 12.65 -17.00
N HIS A 166 -7.88 11.73 -17.01
CA HIS A 166 -6.55 11.96 -16.46
C HIS A 166 -5.50 11.45 -17.43
N ALA A 167 -4.38 12.17 -17.51
CA ALA A 167 -3.25 11.73 -18.31
C ALA A 167 -2.63 10.47 -17.69
N PRO A 168 -2.34 9.42 -18.49
CA PRO A 168 -1.65 8.23 -17.99
C PRO A 168 -0.27 8.63 -17.45
N THR A 169 -0.04 8.38 -16.17
CA THR A 169 1.25 8.63 -15.51
C THR A 169 1.61 7.46 -14.62
N LYS A 170 2.91 7.31 -14.33
CA LYS A 170 3.40 6.34 -13.36
C LYS A 170 2.92 6.74 -11.95
N PRO A 171 2.19 5.87 -11.23
CA PRO A 171 1.72 6.22 -9.91
C PRO A 171 2.88 6.37 -8.93
N LYS A 172 2.70 7.23 -7.94
CA LYS A 172 3.57 7.24 -6.75
C LYS A 172 3.23 6.03 -5.88
N TRP A 173 4.23 5.30 -5.39
CA TRP A 173 4.05 4.05 -4.63
C TRP A 173 3.02 4.18 -3.50
N ARG A 174 3.02 5.33 -2.82
CA ARG A 174 2.12 5.65 -1.70
C ARG A 174 0.64 5.59 -2.11
N LEU A 175 0.29 6.06 -3.31
CA LEU A 175 -1.10 6.09 -3.78
C LEU A 175 -1.64 4.69 -3.99
N VAL A 176 -0.86 3.80 -4.63
CA VAL A 176 -1.28 2.41 -4.86
C VAL A 176 -1.37 1.61 -3.57
N VAL A 177 -0.47 1.86 -2.61
CA VAL A 177 -0.57 1.25 -1.29
C VAL A 177 -1.82 1.73 -0.58
N ALA A 178 -2.04 3.04 -0.46
CA ALA A 178 -3.20 3.62 0.21
C ALA A 178 -4.54 3.12 -0.35
N SER A 179 -4.67 3.01 -1.67
CA SER A 179 -5.87 2.46 -2.33
C SER A 179 -6.14 0.98 -2.02
N SER A 180 -5.15 0.25 -1.48
CA SER A 180 -5.25 -1.15 -1.08
C SER A 180 -5.36 -1.35 0.44
N LEU A 181 -5.41 -0.26 1.22
CA LEU A 181 -5.57 -0.27 2.66
C LEU A 181 -7.06 -0.19 3.02
N SER A 182 -7.45 -0.90 4.09
CA SER A 182 -8.74 -0.66 4.73
C SER A 182 -8.71 0.67 5.48
N ALA A 183 -9.88 1.27 5.73
CA ALA A 183 -9.98 2.52 6.48
C ALA A 183 -9.30 2.44 7.86
N ALA A 184 -9.39 1.30 8.54
CA ALA A 184 -8.74 1.07 9.83
C ALA A 184 -7.20 1.07 9.72
N GLU A 185 -6.64 0.55 8.62
CA GLU A 185 -5.18 0.56 8.39
C GLU A 185 -4.69 1.95 7.97
N VAL A 186 -5.47 2.68 7.18
CA VAL A 186 -5.17 4.08 6.85
C VAL A 186 -5.12 4.91 8.13
N GLU A 187 -6.09 4.77 9.02
CA GLU A 187 -6.13 5.50 10.29
C GLU A 187 -4.95 5.12 11.19
N CYS A 188 -4.74 3.82 11.40
CA CYS A 188 -3.66 3.32 12.28
C CYS A 188 -2.25 3.68 11.78
N TRP A 189 -2.07 3.85 10.47
CA TRP A 189 -0.78 4.13 9.87
C TRP A 189 -0.65 5.55 9.33
N LYS A 190 -1.67 6.40 9.55
CA LYS A 190 -1.76 7.74 8.94
C LYS A 190 -0.48 8.52 9.14
N GLU A 191 0.02 8.53 10.36
CA GLU A 191 1.30 9.15 10.74
C GLU A 191 2.40 8.60 9.83
N PHE A 192 2.70 7.30 9.85
CA PHE A 192 3.78 6.72 9.04
C PHE A 192 3.62 6.83 7.51
N LEU A 193 2.43 7.16 7.00
CA LEU A 193 2.16 7.35 5.58
C LEU A 193 2.34 8.80 5.11
N GLU A 194 2.25 9.78 6.01
CA GLU A 194 2.38 11.21 5.72
C GLU A 194 3.85 11.66 5.77
N VAL A 195 4.52 11.61 4.62
CA VAL A 195 5.87 12.19 4.42
C VAL A 195 5.71 13.59 3.83
N THR A 196 6.26 14.62 4.51
CA THR A 196 6.31 15.99 3.98
C THR A 196 7.16 16.04 2.69
N PRO A 197 7.01 17.07 1.81
CA PRO A 197 7.77 17.17 0.56
C PRO A 197 9.29 17.08 0.72
N ALA A 198 9.82 17.40 1.91
CA ALA A 198 11.24 17.32 2.26
C ALA A 198 11.70 15.94 2.79
N GLY A 199 10.82 14.93 2.84
CA GLY A 199 11.18 13.62 3.39
C GLY A 199 11.18 13.55 4.93
N GLN A 200 10.83 14.65 5.61
CA GLN A 200 10.72 14.72 7.07
C GLN A 200 9.34 14.22 7.55
N LEU A 201 9.35 13.49 8.65
CA LEU A 201 8.13 13.09 9.35
C LEU A 201 7.77 14.16 10.38
N PRO A 202 6.48 14.55 10.50
CA PRO A 202 6.03 15.62 11.41
C PRO A 202 6.47 15.51 12.87
N TRP A 203 6.74 14.30 13.37
CA TRP A 203 7.14 14.01 14.76
C TRP A 203 8.65 13.79 14.93
N ARG A 204 9.47 14.02 13.89
CA ARG A 204 10.93 13.96 13.98
C ARG A 204 11.49 15.38 14.13
N ASN A 205 11.74 15.78 15.38
CA ASN A 205 12.67 16.87 15.73
C ASN A 205 14.07 16.29 15.91
#